data_AF-A0A7C2RG68-F1
#
_entry.id   AF-A0A7C2RG68-F1
#
_cell.length_a   1.000
_cell.length_b   1.000
_cell.length_c   1.000
_cell.angle_alpha   90.00
_cell.angle_beta   90.00
_cell.angle_gamma   90.00
#
_symmetry.space_group_name_H-M   'P 1'
#
loop_
_entity.id
_entity.type
_entity.pdbx_description
1 polymer ?
#
loop_
_entity_poly.entity_id
_entity_poly.type
_entity_poly.pdbx_seq_one_letter_code
_entity_poly.pdbx_strand_id
1 'polypeptide(L)'
;MKKQIFFLVLLLPFVNIFPQSQAETELKVLNLNEVIEIAREQSLMALMSRHQFRGSYWEYRTHIARFRPGLTLEATVPSLNNTMESVTQPDGTEKFVTRSNMRTSLDLQLNQNIGLTG
;
A
#
# COMPACT_ATOMS: atom_id res chain seq x y z
N MET A 1 -38.92 16.92 -1.91
CA MET A 1 -38.80 15.88 -2.97
C MET A 1 -39.18 16.36 -4.37
N LYS A 2 -40.16 17.27 -4.54
CA LYS A 2 -40.59 17.76 -5.87
C LYS A 2 -39.55 18.60 -6.66
N LYS A 3 -38.67 19.35 -5.98
CA LYS A 3 -37.58 20.12 -6.62
C LYS A 3 -36.49 19.26 -7.27
N GLN A 4 -36.22 18.06 -6.73
CA GLN A 4 -35.22 17.13 -7.27
C GLN A 4 -35.71 16.47 -8.57
N ILE A 5 -37.02 16.22 -8.68
CA ILE A 5 -37.66 15.67 -9.88
C ILE A 5 -37.63 16.69 -11.02
N PHE A 6 -37.82 17.98 -10.73
CA PHE A 6 -37.72 19.03 -11.73
C PHE A 6 -36.29 19.18 -12.29
N PHE A 7 -35.27 19.02 -11.43
CA PHE A 7 -33.86 19.07 -11.85
C PHE A 7 -33.49 17.87 -12.75
N LEU A 8 -34.07 16.70 -12.51
CA LEU A 8 -33.83 15.48 -13.31
C LEU A 8 -34.50 15.56 -14.69
N VAL A 9 -35.65 16.22 -14.81
CA VAL A 9 -36.33 16.43 -16.11
C VAL A 9 -35.64 17.48 -16.98
N LEU A 10 -34.97 18.48 -16.38
CA LEU A 10 -34.22 19.50 -17.11
C LEU A 10 -32.91 18.97 -17.73
N LEU A 11 -32.35 17.87 -17.20
CA LEU A 11 -31.08 17.28 -17.67
C LEU A 11 -31.27 16.31 -18.86
N LEU A 12 -32.49 15.84 -19.10
CA LEU A 12 -32.82 14.84 -20.13
C LEU A 12 -32.54 15.24 -21.60
N PRO A 13 -32.61 16.52 -22.04
CA PRO A 13 -32.32 16.85 -23.43
C PRO A 13 -30.81 16.94 -23.76
N PHE A 14 -29.89 16.89 -22.79
CA PHE A 14 -28.45 17.05 -23.03
C PHE A 14 -27.71 15.77 -23.47
N VAL A 15 -28.37 14.61 -23.45
CA VAL A 15 -27.73 13.31 -23.76
C VAL A 15 -27.47 13.09 -25.26
N ASN A 16 -28.09 13.88 -26.16
CA ASN A 16 -28.04 13.63 -27.61
C ASN A 16 -26.99 14.44 -28.39
N ILE A 17 -26.06 15.17 -27.74
CA ILE A 17 -25.09 16.06 -28.44
C ILE A 17 -23.75 15.36 -28.72
N PHE A 18 -23.57 14.07 -28.41
CA PHE A 18 -22.36 13.37 -28.82
C PHE A 18 -22.52 12.84 -30.26
N PRO A 19 -21.82 13.40 -31.28
CA PRO A 19 -21.76 12.79 -32.59
C PRO A 19 -21.09 11.42 -32.45
N GLN A 20 -21.86 10.37 -32.70
CA GLN A 20 -21.38 9.00 -32.80
C GLN A 20 -20.49 8.90 -34.05
N SER A 21 -19.19 9.13 -33.89
CA SER A 21 -18.20 8.88 -34.95
C SER A 21 -18.22 7.39 -35.26
N GLN A 22 -18.80 7.02 -36.40
CA GLN A 22 -18.68 5.68 -36.95
C GLN A 22 -17.20 5.49 -37.28
N ALA A 23 -16.51 4.65 -36.52
CA ALA A 23 -15.12 4.34 -36.79
C ALA A 23 -15.07 3.58 -38.12
N GLU A 24 -14.54 4.22 -39.16
CA GLU A 24 -14.20 3.55 -40.40
C GLU A 24 -13.20 2.44 -40.06
N THR A 25 -13.60 1.18 -40.29
CA THR A 25 -12.70 0.03 -40.24
C THR A 25 -11.72 0.15 -41.38
N GLU A 26 -10.61 0.85 -41.12
CA GLU A 26 -9.46 0.92 -41.99
C GLU A 26 -8.92 -0.50 -42.20
N LEU A 27 -9.02 -1.00 -43.45
CA LEU A 27 -8.48 -2.30 -43.82
C LEU A 27 -6.95 -2.24 -43.81
N LYS A 28 -6.37 -2.48 -42.63
CA LYS A 28 -4.92 -2.49 -42.45
C LYS A 28 -4.34 -3.77 -43.02
N VAL A 29 -3.77 -3.69 -44.22
CA VAL A 29 -2.98 -4.78 -44.82
C VAL A 29 -1.63 -4.83 -44.11
N LEU A 30 -1.44 -5.84 -43.27
CA LEU A 30 -0.20 -6.05 -42.53
C LEU A 30 0.74 -6.97 -43.31
N ASN A 31 2.02 -6.64 -43.35
CA ASN A 31 3.08 -7.53 -43.83
C ASN A 31 3.39 -8.60 -42.75
N LEU A 32 3.89 -9.77 -43.16
CA LEU A 32 4.30 -10.85 -42.26
C LEU A 32 5.24 -10.35 -41.15
N ASN A 33 6.21 -9.50 -41.50
CA ASN A 33 7.14 -8.92 -40.51
C ASN A 33 6.42 -8.06 -39.46
N GLU A 34 5.41 -7.29 -39.86
CA GLU A 34 4.62 -6.47 -38.94
C GLU A 34 3.77 -7.34 -38.02
N VAL A 35 3.19 -8.42 -38.54
CA VAL A 35 2.43 -9.39 -37.74
C VAL A 35 3.33 -10.10 -36.73
N ILE A 36 4.55 -10.48 -37.11
CA ILE A 36 5.53 -11.09 -36.20
C ILE A 36 5.91 -10.11 -35.09
N GLU A 37 6.15 -8.85 -35.42
CA GLU A 37 6.51 -7.81 -34.44
C GLU A 37 5.36 -7.57 -33.46
N ILE A 38 4.15 -7.37 -33.97
CA ILE A 38 2.93 -7.21 -33.16
C ILE A 38 2.71 -8.44 -32.28
N ALA A 39 2.87 -9.66 -32.81
CA ALA A 39 2.73 -10.88 -32.04
C ALA A 39 3.82 -11.00 -30.96
N ARG A 40 5.06 -10.61 -31.25
CA ARG A 40 6.15 -10.63 -30.26
C ARG A 40 5.88 -9.68 -29.10
N GLU A 41 5.28 -8.52 -29.36
CA GLU A 41 5.00 -7.51 -28.34
C GLU A 41 3.70 -7.77 -27.57
N GLN A 42 2.64 -8.19 -28.28
CA GLN A 42 1.27 -8.24 -27.77
C GLN A 42 0.73 -9.65 -27.56
N SER A 43 1.46 -10.71 -27.97
CA SER A 43 0.98 -12.07 -27.73
C SER A 43 0.87 -12.39 -26.24
N LEU A 44 -0.12 -13.21 -25.92
CA LEU A 44 -0.33 -13.72 -24.57
C LEU A 44 0.89 -14.48 -24.05
N MET A 45 1.57 -15.26 -24.91
CA MET A 45 2.76 -16.02 -24.52
C MET A 45 3.94 -15.09 -24.19
N ALA A 46 4.14 -14.02 -24.96
CA ALA A 46 5.16 -13.02 -24.65
C ALA A 46 4.87 -12.32 -23.32
N LEU A 47 3.61 -11.94 -23.08
CA LEU A 47 3.18 -11.35 -21.81
C LEU A 47 3.42 -12.29 -20.63
N MET A 48 2.98 -13.55 -20.74
CA MET A 48 3.19 -14.59 -19.72
C MET A 48 4.67 -14.79 -19.41
N SER A 49 5.52 -14.90 -20.45
CA SER A 49 6.96 -15.07 -20.29
C SER A 49 7.61 -13.89 -19.57
N ARG A 50 7.17 -12.66 -19.86
CA ARG A 50 7.64 -11.45 -19.15
C ARG A 50 7.24 -11.46 -17.68
N HIS A 51 6.01 -11.89 -17.36
CA HIS A 51 5.56 -12.01 -15.98
C HIS A 51 6.32 -13.11 -15.24
N GLN A 52 6.53 -14.28 -15.87
CA GLN A 52 7.32 -15.38 -15.33
C GLN A 52 8.73 -14.92 -14.97
N PHE A 53 9.40 -14.23 -15.89
CA PHE A 53 10.75 -13.70 -15.68
C PHE A 53 10.81 -12.70 -14.52
N ARG A 54 9.84 -11.79 -14.43
CA ARG A 54 9.77 -10.85 -13.29
C ARG A 54 9.56 -11.60 -11.98
N GLY A 55 8.68 -12.60 -11.97
CA GLY A 55 8.43 -13.44 -10.80
C GLY A 55 9.71 -14.12 -10.31
N SER A 56 10.40 -14.85 -11.19
CA SER A 56 11.65 -15.53 -10.85
C SER A 56 12.76 -14.57 -10.42
N TYR A 57 12.86 -13.40 -11.07
CA TYR A 57 13.80 -12.35 -10.68
C TYR A 57 13.55 -11.84 -9.26
N TRP A 58 12.29 -11.54 -8.92
CA TRP A 58 11.93 -11.08 -7.57
C TRP A 58 12.05 -12.18 -6.52
N GLU A 59 11.80 -13.43 -6.88
CA GLU A 59 12.02 -14.58 -6.02
C GLU A 59 13.51 -14.74 -5.66
N TYR A 60 14.39 -14.69 -6.65
CA TYR A 60 15.84 -14.73 -6.44
C TYR A 60 16.33 -13.56 -5.55
N ARG A 61 15.85 -12.34 -5.84
CA ARG A 61 16.16 -11.15 -5.02
C ARG A 61 15.69 -11.32 -3.59
N THR A 62 14.49 -11.86 -3.39
CA THR A 62 13.92 -12.12 -2.06
C THR A 62 14.72 -13.19 -1.32
N HIS A 63 15.15 -14.25 -2.02
CA HIS A 63 16.02 -15.26 -1.45
C HIS A 63 17.31 -14.66 -0.89
N ILE A 64 18.01 -13.83 -1.67
CA ILE A 64 19.21 -13.12 -1.20
C ILE A 64 18.89 -12.19 -0.02
N ALA A 65 17.77 -11.47 -0.07
CA ALA A 65 17.37 -10.53 0.97
C ALA A 65 17.17 -11.21 2.34
N ARG A 66 16.71 -12.47 2.38
CA ARG A 66 16.53 -13.24 3.63
C ARG A 66 17.82 -13.45 4.43
N PHE A 67 18.99 -13.41 3.77
CA PHE A 67 20.29 -13.58 4.44
C PHE A 67 20.98 -12.26 4.77
N ARG A 68 20.37 -11.13 4.38
CA ARG A 68 20.89 -9.80 4.73
C ARG A 68 20.47 -9.44 6.15
N PRO A 69 21.31 -8.72 6.90
CA PRO A 69 20.91 -8.19 8.20
C PRO A 69 19.76 -7.19 8.02
N GLY A 70 18.67 -7.41 8.75
CA GLY A 70 17.61 -6.45 8.96
C GLY A 70 17.88 -5.62 10.22
N LEU A 71 17.63 -4.32 10.15
CA LEU A 71 17.75 -3.40 11.27
C LEU A 71 16.36 -2.82 11.56
N THR A 72 15.83 -3.11 12.75
CA THR A 72 14.55 -2.56 13.21
C THR A 72 14.84 -1.54 14.31
N LEU A 73 14.29 -0.34 14.14
CA LEU A 73 14.32 0.69 15.17
C LEU A 73 12.90 0.85 15.72
N GLU A 74 12.75 0.57 17.01
CA GLU A 74 11.52 0.78 17.77
C GLU A 74 11.73 1.94 18.73
N ALA A 75 10.76 2.84 18.83
CA ALA A 75 10.85 4.00 19.70
C ALA A 75 9.49 4.25 20.36
N THR A 76 9.51 4.40 21.68
CA THR A 76 8.33 4.81 22.44
C THR A 76 8.34 6.32 22.58
N VAL A 77 7.37 6.98 21.93
CA VAL A 77 7.18 8.43 22.05
C VAL A 77 6.84 8.82 23.50
N PRO A 78 7.41 9.91 24.04
CA PRO A 78 7.10 10.37 25.38
C PRO A 78 5.62 10.72 25.51
N SER A 79 4.97 10.17 26.54
CA SER A 79 3.67 10.62 27.01
C SER A 79 3.77 11.00 28.48
N LEU A 80 3.24 12.17 28.82
CA LEU A 80 3.19 12.67 30.18
C LEU A 80 1.91 12.16 30.85
N ASN A 81 2.05 11.26 31.81
CA ASN A 81 0.94 10.77 32.61
C ASN A 81 0.98 11.46 33.98
N ASN A 82 -0.01 12.34 34.21
CA ASN A 82 -0.21 13.01 35.50
C ASN A 82 -1.43 12.38 36.17
N THR A 83 -1.23 11.75 37.32
CA THR A 83 -2.31 11.14 38.10
C THR A 83 -2.21 11.62 39.55
N MET A 84 -3.35 11.96 40.15
CA MET A 84 -3.45 12.20 41.59
C MET A 84 -3.83 10.87 42.26
N GLU A 85 -3.00 10.42 43.18
CA GLU A 85 -3.20 9.16 43.91
C GLU A 85 -3.27 9.48 45.41
N SER A 86 -4.21 8.88 46.14
CA SER A 86 -4.23 8.93 47.60
C SER A 86 -3.27 7.87 48.13
N VAL A 87 -2.33 8.29 48.96
CA VAL A 87 -1.40 7.39 49.65
C VAL A 87 -1.70 7.47 51.14
N THR A 88 -2.08 6.33 51.73
CA THR A 88 -2.27 6.19 53.17
C THR A 88 -0.90 6.18 53.85
N GLN A 89 -0.68 7.14 54.75
CA GLN A 89 0.52 7.23 55.56
C GLN A 89 0.54 6.12 56.64
N PRO A 90 1.72 5.79 57.19
CA PRO A 90 1.84 4.83 58.30
C PRO A 90 1.05 5.19 59.56
N ASP A 91 0.66 6.46 59.69
CA ASP A 91 -0.17 7.00 60.78
C ASP A 91 -1.69 6.90 60.50
N GLY A 92 -2.09 6.31 59.36
CA GLY A 92 -3.49 6.11 58.97
C GLY A 92 -4.15 7.31 58.29
N THR A 93 -3.43 8.42 58.10
CA THR A 93 -3.95 9.59 57.36
C THR A 93 -3.85 9.38 55.84
N GLU A 94 -4.74 10.02 55.08
CA GLU A 94 -4.69 10.02 53.61
C GLU A 94 -4.09 11.32 53.08
N LYS A 95 -3.06 11.21 52.24
CA LYS A 95 -2.48 12.35 51.51
C LYS A 95 -2.61 12.13 50.02
N PHE A 96 -3.15 13.12 49.34
CA PHE A 96 -3.14 13.18 47.89
C PHE A 96 -1.76 13.59 47.40
N VAL A 97 -1.12 12.73 46.61
CA VAL A 97 0.16 13.01 45.97
C VAL A 97 -0.03 13.00 44.45
N THR A 98 0.46 14.05 43.80
CA THR A 98 0.52 14.10 42.34
C THR A 98 1.73 13.31 41.87
N ARG A 99 1.51 12.28 41.07
CA ARG A 99 2.57 11.53 40.39
C ARG A 99 2.59 11.93 38.92
N SER A 100 3.72 12.47 38.48
CA SER A 100 4.00 12.74 37.07
C SER A 100 5.01 11.70 36.58
N ASN A 101 4.64 10.91 35.59
CA ASN A 101 5.51 9.91 34.99
C ASN A 101 5.59 10.10 33.48
N MET A 102 6.81 10.14 32.96
CA MET A 102 7.10 10.22 31.53
C MET A 102 8.13 9.16 31.20
N ARG A 103 7.81 8.27 30.25
CA ARG A 103 8.70 7.21 29.79
C ARG A 103 8.97 7.38 28.29
N THR A 104 10.23 7.22 27.92
CA THR A 104 10.71 7.19 26.54
C THR A 104 11.67 6.03 26.42
N SER A 105 11.58 5.26 25.34
CA SER A 105 12.53 4.21 25.02
C SER A 105 12.92 4.29 23.54
N LEU A 106 14.13 3.83 23.24
CA LEU A 106 14.63 3.68 21.89
C LEU A 106 15.40 2.37 21.85
N ASP A 107 14.93 1.48 20.99
CA ASP A 107 15.35 0.10 20.92
C ASP A 107 15.79 -0.20 19.47
N LEU A 108 17.05 -0.62 19.32
CA LEU A 108 17.64 -0.95 18.02
C LEU A 108 17.94 -2.44 17.97
N GLN A 109 17.28 -3.17 17.06
CA GLN A 109 17.40 -4.61 16.91
C GLN A 109 18.03 -4.98 15.57
N LEU A 110 19.11 -5.78 15.62
CA LEU A 110 19.74 -6.40 14.45
C LEU A 110 19.30 -7.86 14.35
N ASN A 111 18.75 -8.25 13.21
CA ASN A 111 18.34 -9.63 12.93
C ASN A 111 18.97 -10.13 11.63
N GLN A 112 19.68 -11.24 11.65
CA GLN A 112 20.27 -11.86 10.45
C GLN A 112 20.13 -13.37 10.51
N ASN A 113 19.54 -13.96 9.48
CA ASN A 113 19.58 -15.40 9.30
C ASN A 113 20.94 -15.82 8.73
N ILE A 114 21.62 -16.74 9.40
CA ILE A 114 22.92 -17.28 8.97
C ILE A 114 22.69 -18.53 8.15
N GLY A 115 22.94 -18.45 6.84
CA GLY A 115 22.65 -19.52 5.87
C GLY A 115 23.49 -20.79 6.00
N LEU A 116 24.38 -20.89 6.99
CA LEU A 116 25.21 -22.08 7.21
C LEU A 116 24.42 -23.28 7.75
N THR A 117 23.15 -23.10 8.15
CA THR A 117 22.33 -24.20 8.71
C THR A 117 21.22 -24.72 7.80
N GLY A 118 21.04 -24.17 6.59
CA GLY A 118 19.94 -24.56 5.69
C GLY A 118 18.59 -24.00 6.10
#